data_AF-A0A2S9CZC7-F1
#
_entry.id   AF-A0A2S9CZC7-F1
#
_cell.length_a   1.000
_cell.length_b   1.000
_cell.length_c   1.000
_cell.angle_alpha   90.00
_cell.angle_beta   90.00
_cell.angle_gamma   90.00
#
_symmetry.space_group_name_H-M   'P 1'
#
loop_
_entity.id
_entity.type
_entity.pdbx_description
1 polymer ?
#
loop_
_entity_poly.entity_id
_entity_poly.type
_entity_poly.pdbx_seq_one_letter_code
_entity_poly.pdbx_strand_id
1 'polypeptide(L)'
;MATTEFSKKLSNIALGQYKEYRNMDEGDAKLSVQIKKYWTDLSETFESVEVPWSAVFVSWCVKKAGAIKTEFRFAVSHSKFVHFAIQNTISGKGVFRARKITEYRPKIGDIVHNNRSGNKFDYAYAQAHNSYESHSAIVIETGEDDEGNYLITVGGNEGDSIRQKEVRLDHNGLIIQRSSNPFISIIENLK
;
A
#
# COMPACT_ATOMS: atom_id res chain seq x y z
N MET A 1 0.75 3.47 -19.96
CA MET A 1 0.98 2.01 -20.09
C MET A 1 -0.32 1.29 -19.77
N ALA A 2 -0.63 0.20 -20.46
CA ALA A 2 -1.81 -0.62 -20.13
C ALA A 2 -1.64 -1.30 -18.76
N THR A 3 -2.74 -1.42 -18.02
CA THR A 3 -2.77 -2.13 -16.73
C THR A 3 -2.45 -3.61 -16.93
N THR A 4 -1.41 -4.12 -16.24
CA THR A 4 -0.99 -5.52 -16.32
C THR A 4 -2.00 -6.46 -15.67
N GLU A 5 -1.96 -7.75 -16.02
CA GLU A 5 -2.82 -8.76 -15.38
C GLU A 5 -2.57 -8.87 -13.87
N PHE A 6 -1.32 -8.73 -13.44
CA PHE A 6 -1.00 -8.66 -12.01
C PHE A 6 -1.65 -7.45 -11.34
N SER A 7 -1.57 -6.27 -11.97
CA SER A 7 -2.17 -5.04 -11.45
C SER A 7 -3.69 -5.12 -11.33
N LYS A 8 -4.37 -5.72 -12.32
CA LYS A 8 -5.81 -6.00 -12.26
C LYS A 8 -6.15 -6.97 -11.13
N LYS A 9 -5.37 -8.03 -10.97
CA LYS A 9 -5.61 -9.01 -9.91
C LYS A 9 -5.39 -8.42 -8.52
N LEU A 10 -4.31 -7.65 -8.32
CA LEU A 10 -4.00 -6.98 -7.07
C LEU A 10 -5.10 -5.98 -6.68
N SER A 11 -5.52 -5.12 -7.62
CA SER A 11 -6.60 -4.16 -7.39
C SER A 11 -7.93 -4.85 -7.09
N ASN A 12 -8.29 -5.91 -7.82
CA ASN A 12 -9.51 -6.69 -7.58
C ASN A 12 -9.51 -7.39 -6.21
N ILE A 13 -8.37 -7.91 -5.76
CA ILE A 13 -8.24 -8.52 -4.43
C ILE A 13 -8.50 -7.46 -3.35
N ALA A 14 -7.81 -6.33 -3.41
CA ALA A 14 -7.95 -5.25 -2.43
C ALA A 14 -9.39 -4.69 -2.43
N LEU A 15 -9.95 -4.41 -3.61
CA LEU A 15 -11.32 -3.96 -3.77
C LEU A 15 -12.35 -4.98 -3.24
N GLY A 16 -12.11 -6.27 -3.45
CA GLY A 16 -12.95 -7.34 -2.92
C GLY A 16 -12.98 -7.34 -1.40
N GLN A 17 -11.81 -7.20 -0.75
CA GLN A 17 -11.74 -7.09 0.71
C GLN A 17 -12.46 -5.83 1.21
N TYR A 18 -12.26 -4.68 0.55
CA TYR A 18 -12.99 -3.46 0.91
C TYR A 18 -14.51 -3.64 0.80
N LYS A 19 -15.02 -4.17 -0.33
CA LYS A 19 -16.47 -4.36 -0.54
C LYS A 19 -17.10 -5.23 0.54
N GLU A 20 -16.41 -6.29 0.95
CA GLU A 20 -16.90 -7.25 1.92
C GLU A 20 -16.89 -6.71 3.37
N TYR A 21 -15.84 -5.98 3.75
CA TYR A 21 -15.54 -5.68 5.15
C TYR A 21 -15.65 -4.21 5.55
N ARG A 22 -15.86 -3.27 4.60
CA ARG A 22 -15.90 -1.82 4.89
C ARG A 22 -16.92 -1.41 5.97
N ASN A 23 -17.95 -2.20 6.26
CA ASN A 23 -18.94 -1.82 7.28
C ASN A 23 -18.69 -2.50 8.63
N MET A 24 -17.51 -3.11 8.81
CA MET A 24 -17.11 -3.83 10.02
C MET A 24 -15.87 -3.16 10.60
N ASP A 25 -15.81 -3.05 11.92
CA ASP A 25 -14.57 -2.80 12.63
C ASP A 25 -13.83 -4.12 12.90
N GLU A 26 -12.55 -4.03 13.27
CA GLU A 26 -11.69 -5.18 13.45
C GLU A 26 -12.12 -6.10 14.61
N GLY A 27 -12.94 -5.62 15.54
CA GLY A 27 -13.57 -6.41 16.58
C GLY A 27 -14.77 -7.25 16.11
N ASP A 28 -15.34 -6.94 14.93
CA ASP A 28 -16.38 -7.76 14.32
C ASP A 28 -15.86 -9.17 14.06
N ALA A 29 -16.61 -10.19 14.48
CA ALA A 29 -16.17 -11.58 14.40
C ALA A 29 -15.77 -12.02 12.99
N LYS A 30 -16.47 -11.53 11.96
CA LYS A 30 -16.20 -11.88 10.56
C LYS A 30 -14.91 -11.25 10.07
N LEU A 31 -14.70 -9.96 10.35
CA LEU A 31 -13.46 -9.28 9.98
C LEU A 31 -12.27 -9.80 10.81
N SER A 32 -12.44 -10.01 12.11
CA SER A 32 -11.43 -10.64 12.99
C SER A 32 -10.91 -11.97 12.43
N VAL A 33 -11.81 -12.87 11.99
CA VAL A 33 -11.42 -14.16 11.37
C VAL A 33 -10.64 -13.93 10.08
N GLN A 34 -11.05 -12.95 9.28
CA GLN A 34 -10.35 -12.61 8.04
C GLN A 34 -8.97 -11.97 8.30
N ILE A 35 -8.84 -11.10 9.31
CA ILE A 35 -7.56 -10.52 9.71
C ILE A 35 -6.61 -11.64 10.10
N LYS A 36 -7.04 -12.55 10.99
CA LYS A 36 -6.25 -13.74 11.34
C LYS A 36 -5.78 -14.52 10.10
N LYS A 37 -6.64 -14.67 9.11
CA LYS A 37 -6.28 -15.32 7.83
C LYS A 37 -5.18 -14.57 7.08
N TYR A 38 -5.16 -13.23 7.09
CA TYR A 38 -4.08 -12.46 6.46
C TYR A 38 -2.72 -12.82 7.06
N TRP A 39 -2.62 -12.88 8.39
CA TRP A 39 -1.41 -13.27 9.12
C TRP A 39 -1.00 -14.72 8.81
N THR A 40 -1.91 -15.67 8.96
CA THR A 40 -1.58 -17.10 8.79
C THR A 40 -1.20 -17.44 7.35
N ASP A 41 -1.84 -16.83 6.36
CA ASP A 41 -1.50 -17.02 4.95
C ASP A 41 -0.10 -16.46 4.61
N LEU A 42 0.43 -15.53 5.41
CA LEU A 42 1.80 -15.03 5.32
C LEU A 42 2.81 -15.84 6.16
N SER A 43 2.34 -16.84 6.89
CA SER A 43 3.13 -17.60 7.87
C SER A 43 3.64 -16.73 9.02
N GLU A 44 2.90 -15.68 9.37
CA GLU A 44 3.14 -14.80 10.52
C GLU A 44 2.20 -15.20 11.68
N THR A 45 2.61 -14.90 12.91
CA THR A 45 1.81 -15.18 14.11
C THR A 45 0.71 -14.13 14.26
N PHE A 46 -0.55 -14.57 14.38
CA PHE A 46 -1.66 -13.71 14.77
C PHE A 46 -1.79 -13.71 16.30
N GLU A 47 -1.61 -12.54 16.91
CA GLU A 47 -1.81 -12.34 18.35
C GLU A 47 -3.24 -11.87 18.65
N SER A 48 -3.61 -10.72 18.08
CA SER A 48 -4.96 -10.15 18.16
C SER A 48 -5.18 -9.14 17.03
N VAL A 49 -6.41 -8.63 16.92
CA VAL A 49 -6.74 -7.55 15.98
C VAL A 49 -6.21 -6.17 16.39
N GLU A 50 -5.88 -5.99 17.68
CA GLU A 50 -5.27 -4.77 18.23
C GLU A 50 -3.82 -4.56 17.74
N VAL A 51 -3.17 -5.64 17.26
CA VAL A 51 -1.85 -5.52 16.63
C VAL A 51 -2.02 -4.95 15.23
N PRO A 52 -1.35 -3.83 14.88
CA PRO A 52 -1.51 -3.20 13.57
C PRO A 52 -1.28 -4.17 12.41
N TRP A 53 -2.32 -4.35 11.57
CA TRP A 53 -2.33 -5.34 10.50
C TRP A 53 -2.34 -4.72 9.09
N SER A 54 -2.16 -3.41 8.97
CA SER A 54 -2.16 -2.69 7.68
C SER A 54 -1.07 -3.18 6.72
N ALA A 55 0.16 -3.43 7.22
CA ALA A 55 1.27 -3.95 6.40
C ALA A 55 1.06 -5.43 6.03
N VAL A 56 0.43 -6.20 6.93
CA VAL A 56 0.04 -7.59 6.72
C VAL A 56 -1.01 -7.67 5.60
N PHE A 57 -2.00 -6.78 5.62
CA PHE A 57 -3.01 -6.67 4.57
C PHE A 57 -2.39 -6.40 3.18
N VAL A 58 -1.50 -5.40 3.08
CA VAL A 58 -0.81 -5.08 1.80
C VAL A 58 0.03 -6.28 1.34
N SER A 59 0.85 -6.84 2.22
CA SER A 59 1.67 -8.03 1.94
C SER A 59 0.82 -9.21 1.48
N TRP A 60 -0.32 -9.44 2.12
CA TRP A 60 -1.25 -10.53 1.78
C TRP A 60 -1.87 -10.31 0.40
N CYS A 61 -2.34 -9.10 0.10
CA CYS A 61 -2.90 -8.77 -1.22
C CYS A 61 -1.88 -8.99 -2.34
N VAL A 62 -0.64 -8.50 -2.16
CA VAL A 62 0.46 -8.67 -3.12
C VAL A 62 0.82 -10.15 -3.31
N LYS A 63 0.85 -10.94 -2.22
CA LYS A 63 1.07 -12.39 -2.29
C LYS A 63 -0.05 -13.10 -3.04
N LYS A 64 -1.31 -12.77 -2.75
CA LYS A 64 -2.49 -13.36 -3.43
C LYS A 64 -2.58 -12.98 -4.90
N ALA A 65 -2.09 -11.80 -5.27
CA ALA A 65 -1.95 -11.41 -6.68
C ALA A 65 -0.92 -12.28 -7.41
N GLY A 66 0.03 -12.90 -6.71
CA GLY A 66 0.97 -13.88 -7.25
C GLY A 66 2.43 -13.45 -7.22
N ALA A 67 2.78 -12.45 -6.41
CA ALA A 67 4.16 -12.09 -6.18
C ALA A 67 4.85 -13.13 -5.30
N ILE A 68 6.15 -13.35 -5.51
CA ILE A 68 6.97 -14.26 -4.72
C ILE A 68 8.00 -13.51 -3.86
N LYS A 69 8.62 -14.21 -2.91
CA LYS A 69 9.55 -13.61 -1.91
C LYS A 69 10.76 -12.90 -2.53
N THR A 70 11.19 -13.30 -3.73
CA THR A 70 12.29 -12.65 -4.46
C THR A 70 11.86 -11.36 -5.17
N GLU A 71 10.55 -11.17 -5.38
CA GLU A 71 9.99 -9.99 -6.04
C GLU A 71 9.55 -8.93 -5.02
N PHE A 72 8.96 -9.36 -3.90
CA PHE A 72 8.41 -8.48 -2.87
C PHE A 72 8.81 -8.94 -1.46
N ARG A 73 9.18 -7.98 -0.60
CA ARG A 73 9.49 -8.25 0.81
C ARG A 73 8.21 -8.28 1.65
N PHE A 74 7.51 -9.41 1.70
CA PHE A 74 6.37 -9.57 2.61
C PHE A 74 6.81 -9.31 4.07
N ALA A 75 6.09 -8.45 4.78
CA ALA A 75 6.44 -8.03 6.13
C ALA A 75 5.23 -7.48 6.90
N VAL A 76 5.28 -7.59 8.22
CA VAL A 76 4.32 -6.99 9.17
C VAL A 76 4.55 -5.49 9.39
N SER A 77 5.53 -4.89 8.71
CA SER A 77 5.86 -3.47 8.80
C SER A 77 6.06 -2.86 7.40
N HIS A 78 5.42 -1.72 7.16
CA HIS A 78 5.45 -1.02 5.87
C HIS A 78 6.85 -0.63 5.43
N SER A 79 7.64 -0.08 6.36
CA SER A 79 9.00 0.39 6.09
C SER A 79 9.91 -0.69 5.52
N LYS A 80 9.66 -1.97 5.83
CA LYS A 80 10.49 -3.11 5.36
C LYS A 80 10.36 -3.31 3.86
N PHE A 81 9.13 -3.34 3.32
CA PHE A 81 8.94 -3.51 1.87
C PHE A 81 9.20 -2.23 1.09
N VAL A 82 8.98 -1.06 1.68
CA VAL A 82 9.33 0.21 1.06
C VAL A 82 10.84 0.35 0.92
N HIS A 83 11.59 0.09 1.99
CA HIS A 83 13.05 0.13 1.95
C HIS A 83 13.59 -0.85 0.88
N PHE A 84 13.08 -2.09 0.85
CA PHE A 84 13.44 -3.07 -0.18
C PHE A 84 13.14 -2.55 -1.61
N ALA A 85 11.96 -1.97 -1.83
CA ALA A 85 11.58 -1.39 -3.12
C ALA A 85 12.46 -0.18 -3.51
N ILE A 86 12.94 0.61 -2.54
CA ILE A 86 13.92 1.68 -2.80
C ILE A 86 15.26 1.09 -3.24
N GLN A 87 15.74 0.03 -2.59
CA GLN A 87 16.98 -0.65 -3.00
C GLN A 87 16.86 -1.26 -4.40
N ASN A 88 15.68 -1.76 -4.78
CA ASN A 88 15.38 -2.19 -6.14
C ASN A 88 15.50 -1.05 -7.16
N THR A 89 14.99 0.14 -6.82
CA THR A 89 15.15 1.35 -7.65
C THR A 89 16.61 1.71 -7.85
N ILE A 90 17.39 1.78 -6.76
CA ILE A 90 18.81 2.16 -6.78
C ILE A 90 19.64 1.18 -7.62
N SER A 91 19.36 -0.12 -7.47
CA SER A 91 20.07 -1.17 -8.21
C SER A 91 19.55 -1.40 -9.63
N GLY A 92 18.44 -0.75 -10.02
CA GLY A 92 17.79 -0.97 -11.31
C GLY A 92 17.20 -2.38 -11.47
N LYS A 93 16.94 -3.11 -10.37
CA LYS A 93 16.50 -4.51 -10.35
C LYS A 93 15.11 -4.64 -9.72
N GLY A 94 14.53 -5.84 -9.83
CA GLY A 94 13.23 -6.16 -9.26
C GLY A 94 12.04 -5.54 -10.01
N VAL A 95 10.86 -6.08 -9.71
CA VAL A 95 9.58 -5.69 -10.35
C VAL A 95 8.73 -4.78 -9.46
N PHE A 96 9.16 -4.53 -8.22
CA PHE A 96 8.59 -3.51 -7.34
C PHE A 96 9.66 -2.48 -7.00
N ARG A 97 9.44 -1.23 -7.41
CA ARG A 97 10.43 -0.15 -7.33
C ARG A 97 9.82 1.10 -6.72
N ALA A 98 10.38 1.59 -5.63
CA ALA A 98 9.89 2.82 -5.02
C ALA A 98 10.36 4.05 -5.82
N ARG A 99 9.45 4.96 -6.11
CA ARG A 99 9.67 6.23 -6.81
C ARG A 99 9.34 7.39 -5.88
N LYS A 100 9.99 8.53 -6.09
CA LYS A 100 9.57 9.78 -5.44
C LYS A 100 8.23 10.21 -6.00
N ILE A 101 7.40 10.81 -5.16
CA ILE A 101 6.07 11.30 -5.55
C ILE A 101 6.10 12.39 -6.61
N THR A 102 7.24 13.09 -6.73
CA THR A 102 7.47 14.18 -7.69
C THR A 102 8.05 13.71 -9.02
N GLU A 103 8.30 12.42 -9.20
CA GLU A 103 9.00 11.87 -10.37
C GLU A 103 8.17 10.82 -11.11
N TYR A 104 7.04 10.39 -10.54
CA TYR A 104 6.29 9.25 -11.03
C TYR A 104 4.79 9.46 -10.90
N ARG A 105 4.08 9.24 -12.01
CA ARG A 105 2.62 9.19 -12.07
C ARG A 105 2.14 7.80 -11.67
N PRO A 106 1.46 7.64 -10.53
CA PRO A 106 0.96 6.34 -10.09
C PRO A 106 -0.12 5.79 -11.04
N LYS A 107 -0.27 4.47 -11.02
CA LYS A 107 -1.26 3.71 -11.78
C LYS A 107 -1.87 2.62 -10.91
N ILE A 108 -2.96 2.03 -11.39
CA ILE A 108 -3.62 0.88 -10.74
C ILE A 108 -2.59 -0.24 -10.48
N GLY A 109 -2.59 -0.78 -9.26
CA GLY A 109 -1.66 -1.81 -8.81
C GLY A 109 -0.39 -1.30 -8.14
N ASP A 110 -0.12 0.00 -8.16
CA ASP A 110 0.95 0.60 -7.36
C ASP A 110 0.56 0.67 -5.87
N ILE A 111 1.55 0.94 -5.02
CA ILE A 111 1.33 1.10 -3.57
C ILE A 111 1.81 2.49 -3.16
N VAL A 112 0.90 3.30 -2.62
CA VAL A 112 1.24 4.62 -2.09
C VAL A 112 1.73 4.47 -0.66
N HIS A 113 2.79 5.19 -0.30
CA HIS A 113 3.38 5.18 1.05
C HIS A 113 3.39 6.57 1.67
N ASN A 114 2.99 6.66 2.94
CA ASN A 114 2.93 7.91 3.67
C ASN A 114 3.34 7.76 5.14
N ASN A 115 3.67 8.89 5.75
CA ASN A 115 3.91 9.01 7.17
C ASN A 115 2.65 8.66 7.98
N ARG A 116 2.83 8.32 9.25
CA ARG A 116 1.75 8.14 10.23
C ARG A 116 2.09 8.90 11.51
N SER A 117 1.10 9.18 12.35
CA SER A 117 1.28 9.73 13.70
C SER A 117 2.05 11.07 13.75
N GLY A 118 1.85 11.92 12.73
CA GLY A 118 2.45 13.26 12.68
C GLY A 118 3.91 13.28 12.22
N ASN A 119 4.50 12.13 11.88
CA ASN A 119 5.86 12.04 11.34
C ASN A 119 5.99 12.76 10.00
N LYS A 120 7.24 13.13 9.65
CA LYS A 120 7.59 13.85 8.42
C LYS A 120 8.85 13.27 7.76
N PHE A 121 8.98 11.95 7.75
CA PHE A 121 10.02 11.26 7.00
C PHE A 121 9.84 11.50 5.51
N ASP A 122 10.95 11.52 4.79
CA ASP A 122 10.98 11.68 3.34
C ASP A 122 11.58 10.43 2.67
N TYR A 123 11.69 10.48 1.33
CA TYR A 123 12.24 9.38 0.55
C TYR A 123 13.68 9.02 0.96
N ALA A 124 14.52 10.01 1.28
CA ALA A 124 15.90 9.77 1.69
C ALA A 124 15.97 9.09 3.05
N TYR A 125 15.10 9.46 3.99
CA TYR A 125 14.95 8.78 5.26
C TYR A 125 14.53 7.31 5.06
N ALA A 126 13.51 7.06 4.24
CA ALA A 126 13.05 5.71 3.90
C ALA A 126 14.11 4.87 3.17
N GLN A 127 14.99 5.53 2.41
CA GLN A 127 16.14 4.88 1.77
C GLN A 127 17.17 4.40 2.80
N ALA A 128 17.46 5.22 3.82
CA ALA A 128 18.48 4.91 4.84
C ALA A 128 17.95 4.01 5.98
N HIS A 129 16.63 3.99 6.22
CA HIS A 129 16.02 3.29 7.35
C HIS A 129 15.01 2.26 6.88
N ASN A 130 14.97 1.10 7.55
CA ASN A 130 13.98 0.06 7.27
C ASN A 130 12.99 -0.16 8.42
N SER A 131 13.01 0.72 9.43
CA SER A 131 12.18 0.64 10.63
C SER A 131 11.72 2.04 11.02
N TYR A 132 10.47 2.37 10.70
CA TYR A 132 9.82 3.61 11.09
C TYR A 132 8.30 3.48 10.93
N GLU A 133 7.56 4.25 11.73
CA GLU A 133 6.11 4.26 11.67
C GLU A 133 5.62 4.94 10.40
N SER A 134 4.75 4.24 9.68
CA SER A 134 4.29 4.65 8.35
C SER A 134 3.08 3.82 7.93
N HIS A 135 2.50 4.14 6.78
CA HIS A 135 1.35 3.44 6.22
C HIS A 135 1.47 3.29 4.71
N SER A 136 0.89 2.22 4.17
CA SER A 136 0.77 2.01 2.74
C SER A 136 -0.60 1.46 2.35
N ALA A 137 -1.04 1.84 1.16
CA ALA A 137 -2.32 1.42 0.57
C ALA A 137 -2.16 1.19 -0.94
N ILE A 138 -2.98 0.28 -1.49
CA ILE A 138 -2.90 -0.18 -2.88
C ILE A 138 -3.79 0.70 -3.77
N VAL A 139 -3.28 1.22 -4.87
CA VAL A 139 -4.06 1.95 -5.88
C VAL A 139 -4.99 0.98 -6.61
N ILE A 140 -6.29 1.21 -6.52
CA ILE A 140 -7.33 0.39 -7.17
C ILE A 140 -8.01 1.10 -8.34
N GLU A 141 -7.96 2.44 -8.37
CA GLU A 141 -8.65 3.26 -9.34
C GLU A 141 -7.83 4.53 -9.63
N THR A 142 -7.96 5.03 -10.85
CA THR A 142 -7.51 6.34 -11.30
C THR A 142 -8.71 7.03 -11.93
N GLY A 143 -8.97 8.28 -11.60
CA GLY A 143 -10.10 9.03 -12.15
C GLY A 143 -9.80 10.52 -12.28
N GLU A 144 -10.80 11.24 -12.76
CA GLU A 144 -10.80 12.69 -12.92
C GLU A 144 -12.19 13.20 -12.54
N ASP A 145 -12.25 14.25 -11.74
CA ASP A 145 -13.48 14.98 -11.37
C ASP A 145 -13.25 16.49 -11.53
N ASP A 146 -14.19 17.30 -11.03
CA ASP A 146 -14.11 18.76 -11.13
C ASP A 146 -12.91 19.38 -10.36
N GLU A 147 -12.31 18.64 -9.42
CA GLU A 147 -11.10 19.03 -8.68
C GLU A 147 -9.80 18.51 -9.34
N GLY A 148 -9.94 17.73 -10.42
CA GLY A 148 -8.85 17.21 -11.24
C GLY A 148 -8.59 15.72 -11.05
N ASN A 149 -7.35 15.32 -11.35
CA ASN A 149 -6.96 13.91 -11.33
C ASN A 149 -6.87 13.36 -9.90
N TYR A 150 -7.34 12.13 -9.70
CA TYR A 150 -7.26 11.45 -8.41
C TYR A 150 -6.96 9.96 -8.54
N LEU A 151 -6.56 9.38 -7.42
CA LEU A 151 -6.44 7.93 -7.20
C LEU A 151 -7.37 7.52 -6.06
N ILE A 152 -7.92 6.31 -6.13
CA ILE A 152 -8.46 5.64 -4.95
C ILE A 152 -7.50 4.55 -4.53
N THR A 153 -7.11 4.57 -3.25
CA THR A 153 -6.32 3.52 -2.62
C THR A 153 -7.18 2.70 -1.66
N VAL A 154 -6.81 1.44 -1.44
CA VAL A 154 -7.38 0.57 -0.40
C VAL A 154 -6.28 0.12 0.54
N GLY A 155 -6.49 0.31 1.85
CA GLY A 155 -5.61 -0.17 2.90
C GLY A 155 -6.38 -0.86 4.03
N GLY A 156 -5.67 -1.71 4.78
CA GLY A 156 -6.18 -2.36 5.99
C GLY A 156 -5.83 -1.56 7.25
N ASN A 157 -6.50 -1.86 8.36
CA ASN A 157 -6.40 -1.15 9.65
C ASN A 157 -6.45 0.38 9.48
N GLU A 158 -7.30 0.84 8.57
CA GLU A 158 -7.60 2.25 8.37
C GLU A 158 -8.91 2.57 9.08
N GLY A 159 -8.84 3.28 10.21
CA GLY A 159 -10.02 3.41 11.08
C GLY A 159 -10.55 2.04 11.49
N ASP A 160 -9.62 1.18 11.93
CA ASP A 160 -9.88 -0.17 12.45
C ASP A 160 -10.65 -1.07 11.48
N SER A 161 -10.47 -0.84 10.18
CA SER A 161 -11.18 -1.56 9.11
C SER A 161 -10.39 -1.57 7.80
N ILE A 162 -11.01 -2.05 6.72
CA ILE A 162 -10.50 -1.94 5.35
C ILE A 162 -11.20 -0.75 4.70
N ARG A 163 -10.45 0.30 4.36
CA ARG A 163 -11.00 1.56 3.86
C ARG A 163 -10.37 1.99 2.56
N GLN A 164 -11.10 2.88 1.90
CA GLN A 164 -10.62 3.63 0.77
C GLN A 164 -10.13 5.01 1.20
N LYS A 165 -9.13 5.52 0.48
CA LYS A 165 -8.73 6.92 0.54
C LYS A 165 -8.52 7.47 -0.85
N GLU A 166 -8.91 8.73 -1.00
CA GLU A 166 -8.58 9.52 -2.17
C GLU A 166 -7.17 10.11 -2.03
N VAL A 167 -6.44 10.14 -3.15
CA VAL A 167 -5.15 10.82 -3.28
C VAL A 167 -5.20 11.71 -4.51
N ARG A 168 -5.11 13.03 -4.31
CA ARG A 168 -5.15 14.01 -5.39
C ARG A 168 -3.83 14.08 -6.15
N LEU A 169 -3.94 14.30 -7.46
CA LEU A 169 -2.82 14.43 -8.39
C LEU A 169 -2.81 15.82 -9.03
N ASP A 170 -1.63 16.33 -9.34
CA ASP A 170 -1.47 17.58 -10.07
C ASP A 170 -1.77 17.41 -11.58
N HIS A 171 -1.64 18.49 -12.35
CA HIS A 171 -1.83 18.48 -13.80
C HIS A 171 -0.83 17.58 -14.55
N ASN A 172 0.31 17.22 -13.93
CA ASN A 172 1.27 16.28 -14.46
C ASN A 172 0.98 14.82 -14.05
N GLY A 173 -0.06 14.60 -13.23
CA GLY A 173 -0.42 13.31 -12.66
C GLY A 173 0.47 12.88 -11.48
N LEU A 174 1.21 13.81 -10.86
CA LEU A 174 2.04 13.55 -9.69
C LEU A 174 1.23 13.73 -8.42
N ILE A 175 1.52 12.97 -7.36
CA ILE A 175 0.78 13.11 -6.10
C ILE A 175 0.98 14.50 -5.51
N ILE A 176 -0.13 15.19 -5.24
CA ILE A 176 -0.13 16.44 -4.48
C ILE A 176 0.22 16.13 -3.03
N GLN A 177 1.28 16.78 -2.54
CA GLN A 177 1.71 16.60 -1.16
C GLN A 177 0.69 17.20 -0.17
N ARG A 178 0.62 16.64 1.03
CA ARG A 178 -0.25 17.10 2.12
C ARG A 178 0.52 17.38 3.42
N SER A 179 -0.04 18.22 4.28
CA SER A 179 0.59 18.63 5.55
C SER A 179 0.52 17.56 6.65
N SER A 180 -0.63 16.89 6.76
CA SER A 180 -0.84 15.79 7.70
C SER A 180 -0.40 14.47 7.06
N ASN A 181 0.46 13.71 7.75
CA ASN A 181 0.93 12.40 7.29
C ASN A 181 1.41 12.44 5.83
N PRO A 182 2.44 13.26 5.52
CA PRO A 182 2.90 13.51 4.15
C PRO A 182 3.29 12.22 3.43
N PHE A 183 3.08 12.19 2.13
CA PHE A 183 3.49 11.08 1.26
C PHE A 183 5.02 11.03 1.15
N ILE A 184 5.55 9.81 1.10
CA ILE A 184 6.99 9.51 1.08
C ILE A 184 7.40 9.02 -0.30
N SER A 185 6.69 8.01 -0.81
CA SER A 185 7.03 7.31 -2.05
C SER A 185 5.83 6.59 -2.65
N ILE A 186 5.99 6.13 -3.88
CA ILE A 186 5.09 5.21 -4.56
C ILE A 186 5.89 3.98 -4.94
N ILE A 187 5.47 2.78 -4.53
CA ILE A 187 6.03 1.54 -5.07
C ILE A 187 5.36 1.29 -6.41
N GLU A 188 6.10 1.56 -7.47
CA GLU A 188 5.75 1.19 -8.83
C GLU A 188 5.75 -0.34 -8.97
N ASN A 189 4.63 -0.87 -9.45
CA ASN A 189 4.53 -2.25 -9.90
C ASN A 189 4.87 -2.35 -11.41
N LEU A 190 5.88 -3.16 -11.72
CA LEU A 190 6.32 -3.50 -13.07
C LEU A 190 5.94 -4.93 -13.49
N LYS A 191 5.29 -5.69 -12.61
CA LYS A 191 4.87 -7.07 -12.86
C LYS A 191 3.57 -7.14 -13.66
#